data_AF-A0A4V1ZHM9-F1
#
_entry.id   AF-A0A4V1ZHM9-F1
#
_cell.length_a   1.000
_cell.length_b   1.000
_cell.length_c   1.000
_cell.angle_alpha   90.00
_cell.angle_beta   90.00
_cell.angle_gamma   90.00
#
_symmetry.space_group_name_H-M   'P 1'
#
loop_
_entity.id
_entity.type
_entity.pdbx_description
1 polymer ?
#
loop_
_entity_poly.entity_id
_entity_poly.type
_entity_poly.pdbx_seq_one_letter_code
_entity_poly.pdbx_strand_id
1 'polypeptide(L)'
;MTHPTRPRTASTVGTLAAAALLAGLLSGCTPEPDLTPAAANQLQASVLEVSRAAAADDLPAARTALDALTGQLADERASGGLSPEREALIEAAIAAVSADLTALEDEAARVQAEAQAAADAAAADDAAAAQKAAAEQAADDAEDAKDRKKGNKDDD
;
A
#
# COMPACT_ATOMS: atom_id res chain seq x y z
N MET A 1 -8.38 -70.31 0.23
CA MET A 1 -6.93 -70.04 0.24
C MET A 1 -6.74 -68.55 0.50
N THR A 2 -6.59 -68.24 1.77
CA THR A 2 -6.34 -66.92 2.35
C THR A 2 -4.84 -66.71 2.45
N HIS A 3 -4.34 -65.56 1.96
CA HIS A 3 -2.98 -65.07 2.18
C HIS A 3 -2.96 -63.54 2.00
N PRO A 4 -2.02 -62.83 2.65
CA PRO A 4 -2.38 -61.92 3.72
C PRO A 4 -2.10 -60.44 3.45
N THR A 5 -2.77 -59.63 4.25
CA THR A 5 -2.54 -58.21 4.49
C THR A 5 -1.13 -57.93 5.01
N ARG A 6 -0.51 -56.86 4.50
CA ARG A 6 0.60 -56.16 5.16
C ARG A 6 0.36 -54.65 5.11
N PRO A 7 0.38 -53.94 6.26
CA PRO A 7 0.07 -52.52 6.33
C PRO A 7 1.27 -51.67 5.90
N ARG A 8 1.02 -50.67 5.05
CA ARG A 8 1.91 -49.52 4.88
C ARG A 8 1.42 -48.42 5.80
N THR A 9 2.01 -48.36 6.99
CA THR A 9 2.02 -47.18 7.83
C THR A 9 2.75 -46.06 7.08
N ALA A 10 2.02 -45.02 6.67
CA ALA A 10 2.58 -43.77 6.20
C ALA A 10 1.87 -42.63 6.94
N SER A 11 2.69 -41.85 7.64
CA SER A 11 2.33 -40.79 8.58
C SER A 11 1.31 -39.79 8.02
N THR A 12 0.16 -39.71 8.67
CA THR A 12 -0.79 -38.59 8.57
C THR A 12 -0.80 -37.84 9.90
N VAL A 13 0.29 -37.13 10.21
CA VAL A 13 0.39 -36.29 11.43
C VAL A 13 0.53 -34.79 11.08
N GLY A 14 0.60 -34.43 9.79
CA GLY A 14 0.84 -33.05 9.37
C GLY A 14 -0.40 -32.19 9.07
N THR A 15 -1.61 -32.76 9.01
CA THR A 15 -2.78 -32.04 8.48
C THR A 15 -3.89 -31.73 9.49
N LEU A 16 -3.81 -32.24 10.72
CA LEU A 16 -4.79 -31.94 11.78
C LEU A 16 -4.50 -30.65 12.57
N ALA A 17 -3.28 -30.12 12.52
CA ALA A 17 -2.92 -28.89 13.24
C ALA A 17 -3.49 -27.62 12.58
N ALA A 18 -3.68 -27.61 11.26
CA ALA A 18 -4.21 -26.44 10.55
C ALA A 18 -5.73 -26.26 10.72
N ALA A 19 -6.49 -27.36 10.84
CA ALA A 19 -7.93 -27.28 11.05
C ALA A 19 -8.32 -26.88 12.49
N ALA A 20 -7.49 -27.21 13.48
CA ALA A 20 -7.74 -26.84 14.88
C ALA A 20 -7.56 -25.33 15.13
N LEU A 21 -6.66 -24.65 14.39
CA LEU A 21 -6.46 -23.21 14.49
C LEU A 21 -7.64 -22.40 13.92
N LEU A 22 -8.35 -22.90 12.90
CA LEU A 22 -9.56 -22.26 12.38
C LEU A 22 -10.81 -22.51 13.24
N ALA A 23 -10.89 -23.62 13.97
CA ALA A 23 -12.00 -23.90 14.88
C ALA A 23 -11.94 -23.06 16.18
N GLY A 24 -10.74 -22.69 16.64
CA GLY A 24 -10.55 -21.84 17.82
C GLY A 24 -10.99 -20.39 17.64
N LEU A 25 -11.05 -19.88 16.41
CA LEU A 25 -11.55 -18.53 16.08
C LEU A 25 -13.10 -18.45 16.13
N LEU A 26 -13.81 -19.58 16.05
CA LEU A 26 -15.27 -19.63 16.10
C LEU A 26 -15.83 -19.93 17.50
N SER A 27 -15.02 -20.48 18.42
CA SER A 27 -15.44 -20.74 19.81
C SER A 27 -15.44 -19.50 20.72
N GLY A 28 -15.07 -18.33 20.19
CA GLY A 28 -15.18 -17.04 20.91
C GLY A 28 -16.56 -16.38 20.83
N CYS A 29 -17.51 -16.93 20.06
CA CYS A 29 -18.89 -16.45 19.99
C CYS A 29 -19.77 -17.15 21.03
N THR A 30 -19.56 -16.90 22.33
CA THR A 30 -20.53 -17.24 23.39
C THR A 30 -21.15 -15.97 23.97
N PRO A 31 -22.42 -16.02 24.42
CA PRO A 31 -23.34 -14.89 24.37
C PRO A 31 -23.37 -14.12 25.69
N GLU A 32 -22.43 -13.20 25.87
CA GLU A 32 -22.74 -11.99 26.62
C GLU A 32 -22.37 -10.81 25.72
N PRO A 33 -23.35 -9.95 25.36
CA PRO A 33 -23.05 -8.81 24.54
C PRO A 33 -22.25 -7.79 25.36
N ASP A 34 -20.92 -7.85 25.24
CA ASP A 34 -19.97 -6.80 25.68
C ASP A 34 -20.16 -5.47 24.94
N LEU A 35 -21.10 -5.43 23.99
CA LEU A 35 -21.51 -4.28 23.21
C LEU A 35 -23.02 -4.14 23.22
N THR A 36 -23.49 -2.90 23.31
CA THR A 36 -24.89 -2.62 22.99
C THR A 36 -25.15 -2.88 21.49
N PRO A 37 -26.38 -3.28 21.10
CA PRO A 37 -26.72 -3.46 19.68
C PRO A 37 -26.52 -2.19 18.84
N ALA A 38 -26.69 -1.01 19.44
CA ALA A 38 -26.44 0.27 18.79
C ALA A 38 -24.94 0.47 18.51
N ALA A 39 -24.10 0.31 19.54
CA ALA A 39 -22.64 0.39 19.42
C ALA A 39 -22.10 -0.61 18.40
N ALA A 40 -22.63 -1.84 18.38
CA ALA A 40 -22.24 -2.87 17.41
C ALA A 40 -22.54 -2.46 15.97
N ASN A 41 -23.73 -1.93 15.68
CA ASN A 41 -24.07 -1.48 14.32
C ASN A 41 -23.20 -0.31 13.87
N GLN A 42 -22.95 0.65 14.77
CA GLN A 42 -22.13 1.81 14.45
C GLN A 42 -20.68 1.38 14.17
N LEU A 43 -20.07 0.56 15.03
CA LEU A 43 -18.69 0.12 14.82
C LEU A 43 -18.55 -0.73 13.54
N GLN A 44 -19.53 -1.58 13.23
CA GLN A 44 -19.55 -2.35 11.98
C GLN A 44 -19.64 -1.45 10.73
N ALA A 45 -20.46 -0.38 10.79
CA ALA A 45 -20.55 0.58 9.71
C ALA A 45 -19.22 1.31 9.49
N SER A 46 -18.54 1.74 10.55
CA SER A 46 -17.25 2.41 10.46
C SER A 46 -16.16 1.48 9.87
N VAL A 47 -16.12 0.21 10.29
CA VAL A 47 -15.18 -0.78 9.73
C VAL A 47 -15.44 -1.02 8.24
N LEU A 48 -16.70 -1.02 7.82
CA LEU A 48 -17.06 -1.14 6.41
C LEU A 48 -16.56 0.06 5.59
N GLU A 49 -16.65 1.28 6.12
CA GLU A 49 -16.13 2.48 5.44
C GLU A 49 -14.60 2.47 5.30
N VAL A 50 -13.87 2.10 6.37
CA VAL A 50 -12.40 1.90 6.30
C VAL A 50 -12.06 0.86 5.22
N SER A 51 -12.78 -0.26 5.20
CA SER A 51 -12.55 -1.34 4.24
C SER A 51 -12.84 -0.92 2.79
N ARG A 52 -13.89 -0.11 2.57
CA ARG A 52 -14.24 0.41 1.25
C ARG A 52 -13.17 1.36 0.72
N ALA A 53 -12.69 2.28 1.55
CA ALA A 53 -11.63 3.20 1.18
C ALA A 53 -10.32 2.45 0.89
N ALA A 54 -9.94 1.50 1.75
CA ALA A 54 -8.77 0.66 1.53
C ALA A 54 -8.88 -0.18 0.23
N ALA A 55 -10.05 -0.76 -0.05
CA ALA A 55 -10.27 -1.52 -1.27
C ALA A 55 -10.27 -0.65 -2.54
N ALA A 56 -10.51 0.65 -2.40
CA ALA A 56 -10.44 1.63 -3.47
C ALA A 56 -9.03 2.22 -3.65
N ASP A 57 -8.04 1.77 -2.88
CA ASP A 57 -6.67 2.32 -2.83
C ASP A 57 -6.64 3.81 -2.44
N ASP A 58 -7.68 4.30 -1.77
CA ASP A 58 -7.81 5.67 -1.29
C ASP A 58 -7.30 5.76 0.15
N LEU A 59 -5.98 5.85 0.31
CA LEU A 59 -5.32 5.95 1.61
C LEU A 59 -5.81 7.17 2.42
N PRO A 60 -5.95 8.39 1.85
CA PRO A 60 -6.51 9.53 2.58
C PRO A 60 -7.93 9.31 3.10
N ALA A 61 -8.80 8.69 2.30
CA ALA A 61 -10.15 8.36 2.76
C ALA A 61 -10.13 7.26 3.82
N ALA A 62 -9.26 6.25 3.70
CA ALA A 62 -9.11 5.19 4.69
C ALA A 62 -8.63 5.74 6.04
N ARG A 63 -7.67 6.68 6.01
CA ARG A 63 -7.18 7.39 7.19
C ARG A 63 -8.31 8.19 7.86
N THR A 64 -9.05 8.97 7.07
CA THR A 64 -10.18 9.76 7.56
C THR A 64 -11.26 8.88 8.21
N ALA A 65 -11.58 7.74 7.58
CA ALA A 65 -12.54 6.78 8.11
C ALA A 65 -12.05 6.12 9.42
N LEU A 66 -10.75 5.85 9.54
CA LEU A 66 -10.15 5.30 10.75
C LEU A 66 -10.15 6.32 11.91
N ASP A 67 -9.89 7.59 11.62
CA ASP A 67 -9.99 8.67 12.60
C ASP A 67 -11.44 8.84 13.09
N ALA A 68 -12.42 8.70 12.20
CA ALA A 68 -13.84 8.71 12.56
C ALA A 68 -14.23 7.52 13.46
N LEU A 69 -13.74 6.30 13.15
CA LEU A 69 -13.91 5.13 14.01
C LEU A 69 -13.30 5.35 15.40
N THR A 70 -12.14 5.99 15.48
CA THR A 70 -11.48 6.31 16.75
C THR A 70 -12.32 7.29 17.59
N GLY A 71 -12.90 8.32 16.96
CA GLY A 71 -13.83 9.24 17.62
C GLY A 71 -15.08 8.54 18.15
N GLN A 72 -15.65 7.65 17.33
CA GLN A 72 -16.84 6.88 17.72
C GLN A 72 -16.55 5.92 18.88
N LEU A 73 -15.36 5.30 18.92
CA LEU A 73 -14.94 4.48 20.05
C LEU A 73 -14.88 5.29 21.35
N ALA A 74 -14.37 6.52 21.29
CA ALA A 74 -14.33 7.42 22.45
C ALA A 74 -15.74 7.81 22.93
N ASP A 75 -16.68 8.03 22.01
CA ASP A 75 -18.08 8.32 22.35
C ASP A 75 -18.75 7.11 23.03
N GLU A 76 -18.52 5.89 22.51
CA GLU A 76 -19.06 4.66 23.10
C GLU A 76 -18.42 4.31 24.45
N ARG A 77 -17.13 4.65 24.65
CA ARG A 77 -16.49 4.59 25.96
C ARG A 77 -17.19 5.53 26.95
N ALA A 78 -17.45 6.77 26.54
CA ALA A 78 -18.07 7.78 27.40
C ALA A 78 -19.55 7.44 27.74
N SER A 79 -20.25 6.77 26.82
CA SER A 79 -21.64 6.34 26.99
C SER A 79 -21.78 5.03 27.77
N GLY A 80 -20.68 4.29 27.99
CA GLY A 80 -20.69 2.96 28.60
C GLY A 80 -21.21 1.86 27.66
N GLY A 81 -21.14 2.08 26.34
CA GLY A 81 -21.60 1.14 25.32
C GLY A 81 -20.72 -0.10 25.15
N LEU A 82 -19.57 -0.14 25.82
CA LEU A 82 -18.51 -1.15 25.69
C LEU A 82 -17.95 -1.53 27.07
N SER A 83 -17.56 -2.80 27.24
CA SER A 83 -16.73 -3.20 28.38
C SER A 83 -15.27 -2.71 28.21
N PRO A 84 -14.53 -2.42 29.29
CA PRO A 84 -13.14 -1.94 29.21
C PRO A 84 -12.20 -2.91 28.50
N GLU A 85 -12.44 -4.22 28.63
CA GLU A 85 -11.67 -5.24 27.91
C GLU A 85 -11.91 -5.18 26.41
N ARG A 86 -13.18 -5.03 26.01
CA ARG A 86 -13.55 -4.91 24.59
C ARG A 86 -12.98 -3.64 23.96
N GLU A 87 -13.00 -2.55 24.71
CA GLU A 87 -12.40 -1.29 24.30
C GLU A 87 -10.90 -1.45 24.02
N ALA A 88 -10.13 -1.99 24.97
CA ALA A 88 -8.69 -2.19 24.81
C ALA A 88 -8.34 -3.06 23.58
N LEU A 89 -9.16 -4.07 23.28
CA LEU A 89 -9.00 -4.89 22.08
C LEU A 89 -9.25 -4.09 20.79
N ILE A 90 -10.28 -3.23 20.76
CA ILE A 90 -10.58 -2.40 19.59
C ILE A 90 -9.49 -1.33 19.41
N GLU A 91 -9.03 -0.69 20.48
CA GLU A 91 -7.92 0.27 20.43
C GLU A 91 -6.64 -0.36 19.86
N ALA A 92 -6.29 -1.56 20.32
CA ALA A 92 -5.13 -2.28 19.80
C ALA A 92 -5.27 -2.60 18.30
N ALA A 93 -6.47 -2.98 17.85
CA ALA A 93 -6.74 -3.23 16.45
C ALA A 93 -6.67 -1.94 15.60
N ILE A 94 -7.23 -0.82 16.08
CA ILE A 94 -7.14 0.48 15.42
C ILE A 94 -5.68 0.92 15.31
N ALA A 95 -4.88 0.74 16.36
CA ALA A 95 -3.46 1.08 16.35
C ALA A 95 -2.68 0.26 15.30
N ALA A 96 -2.98 -1.03 15.16
CA ALA A 96 -2.38 -1.87 14.13
C ALA A 96 -2.75 -1.38 12.72
N VAL A 97 -4.03 -1.12 12.44
CA VAL A 97 -4.48 -0.59 11.14
C VAL A 97 -3.88 0.79 10.85
N SER A 98 -3.77 1.64 11.87
CA SER A 98 -3.12 2.95 11.73
C SER A 98 -1.65 2.81 11.31
N ALA A 99 -0.92 1.86 11.91
CA ALA A 99 0.47 1.60 11.54
C ALA A 99 0.58 1.04 10.11
N ASP A 100 -0.33 0.15 9.73
CA ASP A 100 -0.37 -0.42 8.37
C ASP A 100 -0.65 0.68 7.32
N LEU A 101 -1.60 1.58 7.57
CA LEU A 101 -1.87 2.71 6.67
C LEU A 101 -0.66 3.63 6.52
N THR A 102 0.02 3.97 7.62
CA THR A 102 1.25 4.78 7.55
C THR A 102 2.34 4.09 6.75
N ALA A 103 2.53 2.78 6.91
CA ALA A 103 3.50 2.03 6.11
C ALA A 103 3.17 2.06 4.60
N LEU A 104 1.88 1.99 4.24
CA LEU A 104 1.44 2.12 2.85
C LEU A 104 1.65 3.52 2.29
N GLU A 105 1.38 4.57 3.08
CA GLU A 105 1.62 5.96 2.71
C GLU A 105 3.11 6.24 2.46
N ASP A 106 3.98 5.74 3.35
CA ASP A 106 5.43 5.87 3.22
C ASP A 106 5.97 5.13 1.98
N GLU A 107 5.45 3.93 1.70
CA GLU A 107 5.78 3.17 0.50
C GLU A 107 5.36 3.93 -0.77
N ALA A 108 4.12 4.44 -0.81
CA ALA A 108 3.61 5.20 -1.93
C ALA A 108 4.44 6.48 -2.17
N ALA A 109 4.84 7.17 -1.11
CA ALA A 109 5.71 8.34 -1.20
C ALA A 109 7.10 7.97 -1.75
N ARG A 110 7.68 6.85 -1.31
CA ARG A 110 8.97 6.37 -1.83
C ARG A 110 8.90 6.06 -3.33
N VAL A 111 7.88 5.32 -3.77
CA VAL A 111 7.68 4.98 -5.17
C VAL A 111 7.52 6.24 -6.04
N GLN A 112 6.75 7.23 -5.57
CA GLN A 112 6.62 8.50 -6.29
C GLN A 112 7.94 9.27 -6.38
N ALA A 113 8.72 9.31 -5.30
CA ALA A 113 10.03 9.97 -5.30
C ALA A 113 11.01 9.30 -6.28
N GLU A 114 11.03 7.97 -6.32
CA GLU A 114 11.85 7.21 -7.27
C GLU A 114 11.41 7.47 -8.73
N ALA A 115 10.11 7.48 -8.99
CA ALA A 115 9.57 7.78 -10.31
C ALA A 115 9.92 9.21 -10.77
N GLN A 116 9.82 10.19 -9.87
CA GLN A 116 10.19 11.57 -10.16
C GLN A 116 11.70 11.69 -10.45
N ALA A 117 12.54 11.06 -9.64
CA ALA A 117 13.99 11.07 -9.86
C ALA A 117 14.38 10.43 -11.21
N ALA A 118 13.70 9.35 -11.61
CA ALA A 118 13.90 8.74 -12.92
C ALA A 118 13.46 9.67 -14.07
N ALA A 119 12.33 10.36 -13.92
CA ALA A 119 11.85 11.32 -14.89
C ALA A 119 12.81 12.53 -15.04
N ASP A 120 13.33 13.04 -13.93
CA ASP A 120 14.28 14.16 -13.91
C ASP A 120 15.61 13.76 -14.57
N ALA A 121 16.10 12.55 -14.32
CA ALA A 121 17.31 12.02 -14.96
C ALA A 121 17.14 11.89 -16.48
N ALA A 122 16.00 11.35 -16.94
CA ALA A 122 15.70 11.25 -18.37
C ALA A 122 15.62 12.64 -19.03
N ALA A 123 14.98 13.61 -18.37
CA ALA A 123 14.91 14.98 -18.86
C ALA A 123 16.29 15.65 -18.95
N ALA A 124 17.20 15.36 -18.01
CA ALA A 124 18.57 15.87 -18.04
C ALA A 124 19.38 15.29 -19.19
N ASP A 125 19.26 13.99 -19.46
CA ASP A 125 19.92 13.31 -20.58
C ASP A 125 19.45 13.85 -21.93
N ASP A 126 18.14 14.05 -22.09
CA ASP A 126 17.55 14.66 -23.29
C ASP A 126 18.04 16.10 -23.50
N ALA A 127 18.11 16.90 -22.43
CA ALA A 127 18.63 18.26 -22.48
C ALA A 127 20.13 18.30 -22.84
N ALA A 128 20.92 17.35 -22.35
CA ALA A 128 22.33 17.23 -22.69
C ALA A 128 22.54 16.81 -24.16
N ALA A 129 21.73 15.85 -24.65
CA ALA A 129 21.75 15.43 -26.04
C ALA A 129 21.37 16.56 -27.00
N ALA A 130 20.34 17.34 -26.66
CA ALA A 130 19.92 18.50 -27.44
C ALA A 130 21.00 19.59 -27.50
N GLN A 131 21.67 19.87 -26.37
CA GLN A 131 22.78 20.83 -26.34
C GLN A 131 23.96 20.39 -27.20
N LYS A 132 24.30 19.08 -27.17
CA LYS A 132 25.37 18.52 -28.01
C LYS A 132 25.02 18.65 -29.51
N ALA A 133 23.80 18.30 -29.89
CA ALA A 133 23.35 18.43 -31.27
C ALA A 133 23.37 19.89 -31.75
N ALA A 134 22.91 20.83 -30.91
CA ALA A 134 22.95 22.25 -31.23
C ALA A 134 24.39 22.79 -31.37
N ALA A 135 25.32 22.32 -30.53
CA ALA A 135 26.73 22.69 -30.62
C ALA A 135 27.41 22.14 -31.88
N GLU A 136 27.11 20.89 -32.27
CA GLU A 136 27.58 20.29 -33.52
C GLU A 136 27.08 21.07 -34.74
N GLN A 137 25.79 21.38 -34.79
CA GLN A 137 25.20 22.16 -35.89
C GLN A 137 25.80 23.58 -35.98
N ALA A 138 26.03 24.24 -34.85
CA ALA A 138 26.67 25.56 -34.84
C ALA A 138 28.13 25.51 -35.31
N ALA A 139 28.85 24.41 -35.06
CA ALA A 139 30.21 24.22 -35.55
C ALA A 139 30.23 24.00 -37.07
N ASP A 140 29.33 23.16 -37.60
CA ASP A 140 29.20 22.90 -39.03
C ASP A 140 28.83 24.20 -39.80
N ASP A 141 27.86 24.96 -39.30
CA ASP A 141 27.44 26.25 -39.88
C ASP A 141 28.60 27.27 -39.91
N ALA A 142 29.48 27.24 -38.89
CA ALA A 142 30.64 28.14 -38.81
C ALA A 142 31.76 27.78 -39.80
N GLU A 143 31.99 26.49 -40.06
CA GLU A 143 32.94 26.03 -41.08
C GLU A 143 32.43 26.37 -42.50
N ASP A 144 31.16 26.07 -42.78
CA ASP A 144 30.50 26.41 -44.05
C ASP A 144 30.61 27.91 -44.39
N ALA A 145 30.45 28.78 -43.39
CA ALA A 145 30.56 30.22 -43.56
C ALA A 145 32.00 30.68 -43.90
N LYS A 146 33.03 30.00 -43.38
CA LYS A 146 34.44 30.32 -43.67
C LYS A 146 34.81 29.92 -45.10
N ASP A 147 34.40 28.74 -45.55
CA ASP A 147 34.70 28.23 -46.89
C ASP A 147 34.09 29.11 -47.99
N ARG A 148 32.84 29.54 -47.81
CA ARG A 148 32.19 30.49 -48.75
C ARG A 148 32.91 31.84 -48.83
N LYS A 149 33.50 32.31 -47.74
CA LYS A 149 34.23 33.59 -47.70
C LYS A 149 35.62 33.50 -48.35
N LYS A 150 36.25 32.33 -48.32
CA LYS A 150 37.55 32.09 -48.98
C LYS A 150 37.40 31.95 -50.50
N GLY A 151 36.40 31.22 -50.97
CA GLY A 151 36.14 31.05 -52.41
C GLY A 151 35.89 32.37 -53.16
N ASN A 152 35.30 33.36 -52.52
CA ASN A 152 35.05 34.68 -53.14
C ASN A 152 36.28 35.61 -53.16
N LYS A 153 37.45 35.18 -52.65
CA LYS A 153 38.67 36.01 -52.57
C LYS A 153 39.75 35.60 -53.59
N ASP A 154 39.59 34.44 -54.24
CA ASP A 154 40.56 33.90 -55.20
C ASP A 154 40.23 34.27 -56.67
N ASP A 155 39.14 35.01 -56.92
CA ASP A 155 38.65 35.43 -58.25
C ASP A 155 38.91 36.92 -58.60
N ASP A 156 39.66 37.67 -57.78
CA ASP A 156 40.14 39.06 -58.02
C ASP A 156 41.67 39.12 -58.11
#